data_AF-A0A528D7A0-F1
#
_entry.id   AF-A0A528D7A0-F1
#
_cell.length_a   1.000
_cell.length_b   1.000
_cell.length_c   1.000
_cell.angle_alpha   90.00
_cell.angle_beta   90.00
_cell.angle_gamma   90.00
#
_symmetry.space_group_name_H-M   'P 1'
#
loop_
_entity.id
_entity.type
_entity.pdbx_description
1 polymer ?
#
loop_
_entity_poly.entity_id
_entity_poly.type
_entity_poly.pdbx_seq_one_letter_code
_entity_poly.pdbx_strand_id
1 'polypeptide(L)' 'LEPPSGRVRCVLDTDTYNEIDDQFAIVQMLLSSDRLDLQAIYAAPFFLAPFFPSDDRSESPGHGMELSHEEIFRVLERM' A
#
# COMPACT_ATOMS: atom_id res chain seq x y z
N LEU A 1 25.16 -4.73 11.02
CA LEU A 1 23.87 -4.80 11.72
C LEU A 1 23.32 -6.20 11.48
N GLU A 2 22.87 -6.89 12.52
CA GLU A 2 22.20 -8.19 12.38
C GLU A 2 20.68 -7.97 12.26
N PRO A 3 19.97 -8.68 11.37
CA PRO A 3 18.52 -8.58 11.27
C PRO A 3 17.84 -9.12 12.55
N PRO A 4 16.66 -8.59 12.92
CA PRO A 4 15.92 -9.08 14.08
C PRO A 4 15.55 -10.56 13.89
N SER A 5 15.60 -11.31 15.00
CA SER A 5 15.15 -12.69 15.05
C SER A 5 13.68 -12.77 15.49
N GLY A 6 12.92 -13.70 14.89
CA GLY A 6 11.51 -13.88 15.19
C GLY A 6 10.58 -12.93 14.43
N ARG A 7 9.37 -12.75 14.97
CA ARG A 7 8.30 -11.97 14.32
C ARG A 7 8.61 -10.47 14.39
N VAL A 8 8.59 -9.80 13.25
CA VAL A 8 8.92 -8.38 13.13
C VAL A 8 7.66 -7.53 13.24
N ARG A 9 7.65 -6.58 14.18
CA ARG A 9 6.59 -5.57 14.26
C ARG A 9 6.80 -4.51 13.20
N CYS A 10 5.80 -4.31 12.35
CA CYS A 10 5.91 -3.41 11.21
C CYS A 10 4.61 -2.63 10.96
N VAL A 11 4.77 -1.54 10.21
CA VAL A 11 3.71 -0.80 9.54
C VAL A 11 4.07 -0.74 8.06
N LEU A 12 3.07 -0.70 7.19
CA LEU A 12 3.25 -0.46 5.76
C LEU A 12 2.80 0.97 5.44
N ASP A 13 3.59 1.70 4.68
CA ASP A 13 3.24 3.00 4.09
C ASP A 13 3.37 2.84 2.56
N THR A 14 2.28 3.03 1.82
CA THR A 14 2.16 2.56 0.42
C THR A 14 1.20 3.44 -0.39
N ASP A 15 1.54 3.69 -1.65
CA ASP A 15 0.69 4.32 -2.65
C ASP A 15 -0.09 3.26 -3.46
N THR A 16 -0.82 2.38 -2.75
CA THR A 16 -1.42 1.13 -3.24
C THR A 16 -2.24 1.19 -4.54
N TYR A 17 -2.77 2.36 -4.88
CA TYR A 17 -3.50 2.53 -6.13
C TYR A 17 -2.56 2.71 -7.35
N ASN A 18 -1.36 3.25 -7.16
CA ASN A 18 -0.45 3.67 -8.22
C ASN A 18 0.15 2.50 -9.00
N GLU A 19 0.59 1.44 -8.30
CA GLU A 19 1.15 0.23 -8.91
C GLU A 19 0.55 -1.04 -8.28
N ILE A 20 0.42 -2.10 -9.08
CA ILE A 20 -0.29 -3.30 -8.65
C ILE A 20 0.49 -4.14 -7.65
N ASP A 21 1.81 -4.04 -7.62
CA ASP A 21 2.66 -4.81 -6.71
C ASP A 21 2.44 -4.44 -5.24
N ASP A 22 2.02 -3.20 -4.94
CA ASP A 22 1.61 -2.80 -3.59
C ASP A 22 0.41 -3.61 -3.06
N GLN A 23 -0.56 -3.91 -3.92
CA GLN A 23 -1.70 -4.75 -3.55
C GLN A 23 -1.23 -6.15 -3.13
N PHE A 24 -0.28 -6.71 -3.89
CA PHE A 24 0.34 -7.99 -3.55
C PHE A 24 1.19 -7.92 -2.29
N ALA A 25 1.86 -6.79 -2.02
CA ALA A 25 2.59 -6.57 -0.78
C ALA A 25 1.65 -6.66 0.43
N ILE A 26 0.48 -6.01 0.38
CA ILE A 26 -0.55 -6.11 1.44
C ILE A 26 -0.99 -7.56 1.65
N VAL A 27 -1.35 -8.28 0.57
CA VAL A 27 -1.76 -9.69 0.64
C VAL A 27 -0.65 -10.55 1.28
N GLN A 28 0.59 -10.39 0.82
CA GLN A 28 1.71 -11.14 1.34
C GLN A 28 1.94 -10.85 2.84
N MET A 29 1.82 -9.60 3.26
CA MET A 29 2.00 -9.22 4.66
C MET A 29 0.92 -9.84 5.56
N LEU A 30 -0.34 -9.82 5.12
CA LEU A 30 -1.46 -10.43 5.85
C LEU A 30 -1.31 -11.95 5.97
N LEU A 31 -0.84 -12.61 4.91
CA LEU A 31 -0.62 -14.06 4.90
C LEU A 31 0.64 -14.50 5.63
N SER A 32 1.57 -13.57 5.94
CA SER A 32 2.85 -13.86 6.62
C SER A 32 2.80 -13.61 8.13
N SER A 33 1.67 -13.92 8.79
CA SER A 33 1.47 -13.66 10.22
C SER A 33 2.44 -14.39 11.16
N ASP A 34 3.09 -15.46 10.69
CA ASP A 34 4.18 -16.17 11.38
C ASP A 34 5.49 -15.35 11.44
N ARG A 35 5.68 -14.43 10.49
CA ARG A 35 6.88 -13.59 10.35
C ARG A 35 6.65 -12.12 10.69
N LEU A 36 5.43 -11.63 10.46
CA LEU A 36 5.09 -10.20 10.59
C LEU A 36 3.99 -9.96 11.62
N ASP A 37 4.23 -8.96 12.46
CA ASP A 37 3.25 -8.34 13.35
C ASP A 37 2.84 -6.99 12.76
N LEU A 38 2.03 -7.05 11.68
CA LEU A 38 1.54 -5.89 10.95
C LEU A 38 0.56 -5.10 11.82
N GLN A 39 0.93 -3.87 12.18
CA GLN A 39 0.15 -3.00 13.07
C GLN A 39 -0.78 -2.05 12.33
N ALA A 40 -0.39 -1.60 11.14
CA ALA A 40 -1.13 -0.61 10.35
C ALA A 40 -0.68 -0.63 8.89
N ILE A 41 -1.58 -0.20 8.01
CA ILE A 41 -1.31 0.13 6.61
C ILE A 41 -1.73 1.60 6.45
N TYR A 42 -0.82 2.44 5.94
CA TYR A 42 -1.05 3.85 5.68
C TYR A 42 -1.03 4.12 4.18
N ALA A 43 -1.96 4.96 3.73
CA ALA A 43 -1.97 5.45 2.36
C ALA A 43 -0.96 6.58 2.20
N ALA A 44 0.01 6.40 1.31
CA ALA A 44 0.98 7.41 0.93
C ALA A 44 0.42 8.31 -0.20
N PRO A 45 0.74 9.62 -0.20
CA PRO A 45 0.39 10.50 -1.31
C PRO A 45 1.24 10.22 -2.56
N PHE A 46 0.61 10.20 -3.73
CA PHE A 46 1.29 10.08 -5.02
C PHE A 46 0.64 10.97 -6.09
N PHE A 47 1.39 11.35 -7.12
CA PHE A 47 0.89 12.17 -8.22
C PHE A 47 1.47 11.72 -9.57
N LEU A 48 0.60 11.31 -10.50
CA LEU A 48 0.99 10.89 -11.85
C LEU A 48 1.08 12.09 -12.79
N ALA A 49 2.30 12.47 -13.15
CA ALA A 49 2.58 13.61 -14.02
C ALA A 49 1.90 13.47 -15.42
N PRO A 50 1.52 14.59 -16.06
CA PRO A 50 0.61 14.65 -17.22
C PRO A 50 1.23 14.22 -18.57
N PHE A 51 2.33 13.46 -18.57
CA PHE A 51 3.04 13.12 -19.81
C PHE A 51 2.30 12.13 -20.71
N PHE A 52 1.22 11.52 -20.21
CA PHE A 52 0.27 10.74 -20.98
C PHE A 52 -1.14 11.17 -20.56
N PRO A 53 -2.17 11.14 -21.42
CA PRO A 53 -3.54 11.33 -20.98
C PRO A 53 -4.15 9.98 -20.58
N SER A 54 -4.64 9.85 -19.34
CA SER A 54 -5.52 8.76 -18.92
C SER A 54 -6.49 9.27 -17.86
N ASP A 55 -7.74 8.78 -17.90
CA ASP A 55 -8.84 9.21 -17.01
C ASP A 55 -8.67 8.72 -15.56
N ASP A 56 -7.76 7.77 -15.33
CA ASP A 56 -7.56 7.05 -14.07
C ASP A 56 -6.38 7.62 -13.25
N ARG A 57 -6.19 8.94 -13.25
CA ARG A 57 -5.05 9.60 -12.58
C ARG A 57 -5.46 10.36 -11.34
N SER A 58 -4.56 10.37 -10.36
CA SER A 58 -4.62 11.33 -9.27
C SER A 58 -4.44 12.77 -9.80
N GLU A 59 -5.33 13.66 -9.36
CA GLU A 59 -5.32 15.09 -9.73
C GLU A 59 -4.37 15.92 -8.86
N SER A 60 -3.98 15.36 -7.71
CA SER A 60 -3.04 15.94 -6.76
C SER A 60 -2.45 14.84 -5.87
N PRO A 61 -1.35 15.09 -5.14
CA PRO A 61 -0.83 14.15 -4.14
C PRO A 61 -1.88 13.72 -3.10
N GLY A 62 -2.76 14.64 -2.70
CA GLY A 62 -3.84 14.36 -1.75
C GLY A 62 -4.92 13.46 -2.36
N HIS A 63 -5.32 13.72 -3.60
CA HIS A 63 -6.25 12.83 -4.31
C HIS A 63 -5.64 11.43 -4.51
N GLY A 64 -4.34 11.33 -4.82
CA GLY A 64 -3.65 10.04 -4.87
C GLY A 64 -3.71 9.29 -3.54
N MET A 65 -3.48 9.99 -2.42
CA MET A 65 -3.61 9.39 -1.10
C MET A 65 -5.03 8.84 -0.83
N GLU A 66 -6.08 9.56 -1.23
CA GLU A 66 -7.47 9.12 -1.11
C GLU A 66 -7.73 7.86 -1.95
N LEU A 67 -7.24 7.82 -3.19
CA LEU A 67 -7.33 6.64 -4.06
C LEU A 67 -6.63 5.42 -3.44
N SER A 68 -5.41 5.59 -2.93
CA SER A 68 -4.67 4.51 -2.23
C SER A 68 -5.39 4.03 -0.97
N HIS A 69 -5.98 4.94 -0.20
CA HIS A 69 -6.77 4.59 0.97
C HIS A 69 -7.97 3.70 0.59
N GLU A 70 -8.73 4.08 -0.44
CA GLU A 70 -9.83 3.27 -0.95
C GLU A 70 -9.35 1.90 -1.46
N GLU A 71 -8.22 1.87 -2.18
CA GLU A 71 -7.67 0.62 -2.70
C GLU A 71 -7.20 -0.34 -1.61
N ILE A 72 -6.58 0.18 -0.53
CA ILE A 72 -6.23 -0.63 0.65
C ILE A 72 -7.48 -1.33 1.19
N PHE A 73 -8.60 -0.62 1.36
CA PHE A 73 -9.86 -1.23 1.83
C PHE A 73 -10.41 -2.26 0.84
N ARG A 74 -10.33 -2.01 -0.47
CA ARG A 74 -10.76 -2.99 -1.49
C ARG A 74 -9.94 -4.28 -1.42
N VAL A 75 -8.64 -4.20 -1.18
CA VAL A 75 -7.79 -5.39 -0.98
C VAL A 75 -8.20 -6.10 0.31
N LEU A 76 -8.34 -5.37 1.42
CA LEU A 76 -8.72 -5.95 2.71
C LEU A 76 -10.10 -6.64 2.69
N GLU A 77 -11.07 -6.11 1.95
CA GLU A 77 -12.40 -6.74 1.78
C GLU A 77 -12.37 -8.09 1.05
N ARG A 78 -11.28 -8.38 0.32
CA ARG A 78 -11.12 -9.62 -0.47
C ARG A 78 -10.30 -10.70 0.25
N MET A 79 -9.74 -10.39 1.41
CA MET A 79 -8.91 -11.27 2.24
C MET A 79 -9.74 -11.98 3.31
#